data_AF-M6PZ78-F1
#
_entry.id   AF-M6PZ78-F1
#
_cell.length_a   1.000
_cell.length_b   1.000
_cell.length_c   1.000
_cell.angle_alpha   90.00
_cell.angle_beta   90.00
_cell.angle_gamma   90.00
#
_symmetry.space_group_name_H-M   'P 1'
#
loop_
_entity.id
_entity.type
_entity.pdbx_description
1 polymer ?
#
loop_
_entity_poly.entity_id
_entity_poly.type
_entity_poly.pdbx_seq_one_letter_code
_entity_poly.pdbx_strand_id
1 'polypeptide(L)'
;MPILDESERAHCKEWIKLYLKPKELESEEAAIAPFLIAMDLGMKEELLSIVESWKDRKPARNRHSNSEYRKDIIFQLNDSETVKRNMRKIGHLLDSAEEVKRWLSITQYSDLEWVALSIKEVLNGYIDYRDPYKEMLKLFLGIKAPEIAKPLLYLYAVPKLAAETKSWFLENPYFAIEGLVPAVLDGDKKISELAIDILQSLFARGYGNVIVREKENIPQRSRKRLKTKY
;
A
#
# COMPACT_ATOMS: atom_id res chain seq x y z
N MET A 1 1.39 -4.95 -28.60
CA MET A 1 1.09 -5.38 -29.98
C MET A 1 1.52 -4.31 -31.00
N PRO A 2 2.74 -4.40 -31.56
CA PRO A 2 3.22 -3.53 -32.65
C PRO A 2 2.73 -3.96 -34.05
N ILE A 3 1.73 -4.85 -34.12
CA ILE A 3 1.31 -5.51 -35.36
C ILE A 3 0.07 -4.84 -35.98
N LEU A 4 -0.76 -4.18 -35.16
CA LEU A 4 -1.99 -3.54 -35.64
C LEU A 4 -1.76 -2.07 -35.98
N ASP A 5 -2.29 -1.66 -37.13
CA ASP A 5 -2.42 -0.25 -37.47
C ASP A 5 -3.53 0.45 -36.64
N GLU A 6 -3.67 1.77 -36.80
CA GLU A 6 -4.65 2.55 -36.02
C GLU A 6 -6.10 2.17 -36.33
N SER A 7 -6.42 1.82 -37.57
CA SER A 7 -7.75 1.43 -38.00
C SER A 7 -8.12 0.05 -37.44
N GLU A 8 -7.19 -0.89 -37.51
CA GLU A 8 -7.32 -2.22 -36.91
C GLU A 8 -7.47 -2.13 -35.40
N ARG A 9 -6.67 -1.26 -34.74
CA ARG A 9 -6.79 -1.00 -33.30
C ARG A 9 -8.16 -0.45 -32.94
N ALA A 10 -8.67 0.52 -33.70
CA ALA A 10 -10.00 1.10 -33.47
C ALA A 10 -11.10 0.04 -33.62
N HIS A 11 -11.01 -0.79 -34.66
CA HIS A 11 -11.95 -1.90 -34.88
C HIS A 11 -11.91 -2.92 -33.74
N CYS A 12 -10.71 -3.32 -33.29
CA CYS A 12 -10.56 -4.23 -32.17
C CYS A 12 -11.13 -3.65 -30.87
N LYS A 13 -10.96 -2.35 -30.60
CA LYS A 13 -11.55 -1.70 -29.42
C LYS A 13 -13.07 -1.80 -29.43
N GLU A 14 -13.71 -1.46 -30.55
CA GLU A 14 -15.18 -1.55 -30.67
C GLU A 14 -15.69 -2.98 -30.54
N TRP A 15 -14.98 -3.96 -31.11
CA TRP A 15 -15.35 -5.36 -30.99
C TRP A 15 -15.21 -5.87 -29.55
N ILE A 16 -14.10 -5.56 -28.87
CA ILE A 16 -13.84 -6.01 -27.50
C ILE A 16 -14.83 -5.41 -26.48
N LYS A 17 -15.33 -4.18 -26.69
CA LYS A 17 -16.35 -3.57 -25.82
C LYS A 17 -17.57 -4.48 -25.60
N LEU A 18 -17.98 -5.24 -26.62
CA LEU A 18 -19.13 -6.16 -26.55
C LEU A 18 -18.92 -7.30 -25.54
N TYR A 19 -17.66 -7.60 -25.20
CA TYR A 19 -17.26 -8.71 -24.34
C TYR A 19 -16.76 -8.25 -22.95
N LEU A 20 -16.63 -6.94 -22.74
CA LEU A 20 -16.22 -6.35 -21.46
C LEU A 20 -17.37 -6.32 -20.44
N LYS A 21 -17.69 -7.50 -19.90
CA LYS A 21 -18.79 -7.67 -18.95
C LYS A 21 -18.37 -7.31 -17.52
N PRO A 22 -19.01 -6.31 -16.85
CA PRO A 22 -18.51 -5.77 -15.59
C PRO A 22 -18.35 -6.78 -14.44
N LYS A 23 -19.25 -7.79 -14.39
CA LYS A 23 -19.27 -8.82 -13.34
C LYS A 23 -18.51 -10.10 -13.69
N GLU A 24 -17.95 -10.19 -14.90
CA GLU A 24 -17.34 -11.43 -15.42
C GLU A 24 -16.23 -11.92 -14.49
N LEU A 25 -15.31 -11.03 -14.11
CA LEU A 25 -14.19 -11.35 -13.24
C LEU A 25 -14.61 -11.60 -11.78
N GLU A 26 -15.90 -11.54 -11.41
CA GLU A 26 -16.43 -11.98 -10.11
C GLU A 26 -16.67 -13.48 -10.00
N SER A 27 -16.83 -14.18 -11.12
CA SER A 27 -16.90 -15.64 -11.18
C SER A 27 -15.50 -16.25 -11.29
N GLU A 28 -15.31 -17.51 -10.89
CA GLU A 28 -14.07 -18.26 -11.17
C GLU A 28 -13.98 -18.73 -12.63
N GLU A 29 -15.13 -18.89 -13.30
CA GLU A 29 -15.25 -19.33 -14.70
C GLU A 29 -15.12 -18.18 -15.73
N ALA A 30 -14.59 -17.04 -15.29
CA ALA A 30 -14.56 -15.80 -16.07
C ALA A 30 -13.71 -15.90 -17.34
N ALA A 31 -14.24 -15.43 -18.47
CA ALA A 31 -13.44 -15.21 -19.67
C ALA A 31 -12.52 -14.00 -19.46
N ILE A 32 -11.25 -14.24 -19.14
CA ILE A 32 -10.26 -13.17 -18.88
C ILE A 32 -9.74 -12.49 -20.15
N ALA A 33 -9.71 -13.20 -21.27
CA ALA A 33 -9.08 -12.75 -22.51
C ALA A 33 -9.56 -11.35 -22.98
N PRO A 34 -10.86 -10.99 -22.97
CA PRO A 34 -11.30 -9.65 -23.35
C PRO A 34 -10.64 -8.52 -22.53
N PHE A 35 -10.39 -8.75 -21.25
CA PHE A 35 -9.75 -7.77 -20.37
C PHE A 35 -8.26 -7.63 -20.65
N LEU A 36 -7.57 -8.74 -20.92
CA LEU A 36 -6.14 -8.71 -21.31
C LEU A 36 -5.96 -7.97 -22.64
N ILE A 37 -6.84 -8.24 -23.61
CA ILE A 37 -6.81 -7.54 -24.90
C ILE A 37 -7.11 -6.06 -24.70
N ALA A 38 -8.13 -5.70 -23.90
CA ALA A 38 -8.44 -4.30 -23.60
C ALA A 38 -7.27 -3.56 -22.93
N MET A 39 -6.55 -4.23 -22.03
CA MET A 39 -5.30 -3.73 -21.44
C MET A 39 -4.24 -3.45 -22.51
N ASP A 40 -3.97 -4.41 -23.39
CA ASP A 40 -2.98 -4.26 -24.47
C ASP A 40 -3.36 -3.20 -25.53
N LEU A 41 -4.66 -2.95 -25.69
CA LEU A 41 -5.20 -1.90 -26.57
C LEU A 41 -5.22 -0.51 -25.90
N GLY A 42 -4.93 -0.42 -24.60
CA GLY A 42 -4.93 0.83 -23.84
C GLY A 42 -6.32 1.41 -23.60
N MET A 43 -7.33 0.55 -23.41
CA MET A 43 -8.74 0.93 -23.17
C MET A 43 -9.00 1.30 -21.70
N LYS A 44 -8.28 2.31 -21.18
CA LYS A 44 -8.25 2.62 -19.75
C LYS A 44 -9.60 3.11 -19.22
N GLU A 45 -10.32 3.90 -20.00
CA GLU A 45 -11.62 4.47 -19.64
C GLU A 45 -12.68 3.37 -19.53
N GLU A 46 -12.71 2.44 -20.47
CA GLU A 46 -13.62 1.30 -20.44
C GLU A 46 -13.29 0.37 -19.27
N LEU A 47 -12.00 0.11 -19.03
CA LEU A 47 -11.56 -0.71 -17.90
C LEU A 47 -11.87 -0.04 -16.55
N LEU A 48 -11.74 1.28 -16.45
CA LEU A 48 -12.07 2.03 -15.23
C LEU A 48 -13.54 1.82 -14.85
N SER A 49 -14.47 1.95 -15.80
CA SER A 49 -15.90 1.74 -15.56
C SER A 49 -16.20 0.33 -14.99
N ILE A 50 -15.50 -0.68 -15.50
CA ILE A 50 -15.64 -2.07 -15.01
C ILE A 50 -15.04 -2.21 -13.61
N VAL A 51 -13.82 -1.71 -13.41
CA VAL A 51 -13.13 -1.73 -12.11
C VAL A 51 -14.00 -1.08 -11.04
N GLU A 52 -14.64 0.05 -11.36
CA GLU A 52 -15.55 0.77 -10.45
C GLU A 52 -16.79 -0.04 -10.07
N SER A 53 -17.26 -0.94 -10.94
CA SER A 53 -18.42 -1.80 -10.69
C SER A 53 -18.16 -2.99 -9.74
N TRP A 54 -16.90 -3.36 -9.50
CA TRP A 54 -16.57 -4.52 -8.66
C TRP A 54 -16.96 -4.32 -7.20
N LYS A 55 -17.40 -5.40 -6.56
CA LYS A 55 -17.81 -5.39 -5.15
C LYS A 55 -16.65 -5.21 -4.18
N ASP A 56 -16.97 -4.55 -3.07
CA ASP A 56 -16.14 -4.49 -1.87
C ASP A 56 -15.87 -5.88 -1.31
N ARG A 57 -14.62 -6.13 -0.95
CA ARG A 57 -14.14 -7.39 -0.42
C ARG A 57 -13.22 -7.09 0.76
N LYS A 58 -13.29 -7.91 1.81
CA LYS A 58 -12.33 -7.84 2.93
C LYS A 58 -10.89 -7.97 2.38
N PRO A 59 -9.86 -7.43 3.02
CA PRO A 59 -8.48 -7.72 2.65
C PRO A 59 -8.16 -9.23 2.78
N ALA A 60 -7.41 -9.81 1.85
CA ALA A 60 -6.81 -11.14 1.97
C ALA A 60 -5.70 -11.36 0.93
N ARG A 61 -4.79 -12.28 1.24
CA ARG A 61 -3.83 -12.83 0.27
C ARG A 61 -4.56 -13.80 -0.67
N ASN A 62 -4.43 -13.57 -1.98
CA ASN A 62 -4.84 -14.43 -3.11
C ASN A 62 -6.12 -15.23 -2.88
N ARG A 63 -7.26 -14.58 -3.09
CA ARG A 63 -8.55 -15.27 -2.98
C ARG A 63 -8.72 -16.33 -4.07
N HIS A 64 -8.44 -16.02 -5.33
CA HIS A 64 -8.56 -16.93 -6.50
C HIS A 64 -7.73 -16.35 -7.67
N SER A 65 -7.51 -17.12 -8.75
CA SER A 65 -6.81 -16.67 -9.98
C SER A 65 -7.34 -15.34 -10.54
N ASN A 66 -8.65 -15.10 -10.46
CA ASN A 66 -9.26 -13.87 -10.95
C ASN A 66 -8.93 -12.64 -10.10
N SER A 67 -8.45 -12.82 -8.86
CA SER A 67 -7.92 -11.72 -8.06
C SER A 67 -6.64 -11.14 -8.65
N GLU A 68 -5.77 -11.99 -9.22
CA GLU A 68 -4.50 -11.57 -9.82
C GLU A 68 -4.75 -10.65 -11.01
N TYR A 69 -5.63 -11.08 -11.91
CA TYR A 69 -5.98 -10.30 -13.09
C TYR A 69 -6.63 -8.96 -12.75
N ARG A 70 -7.49 -8.92 -11.73
CA ARG A 70 -8.11 -7.67 -11.28
C ARG A 70 -7.08 -6.67 -10.76
N LYS A 71 -6.10 -7.14 -9.98
CA LYS A 71 -4.97 -6.31 -9.53
C LYS A 71 -4.23 -5.73 -10.74
N ASP A 72 -3.92 -6.56 -11.73
CA ASP A 72 -3.17 -6.11 -12.90
C ASP A 72 -3.91 -5.04 -13.70
N ILE A 73 -5.22 -5.23 -13.91
CA ILE A 73 -6.08 -4.22 -14.54
C ILE A 73 -6.05 -2.91 -13.74
N ILE A 74 -6.19 -2.98 -12.41
CA ILE A 74 -6.15 -1.79 -11.55
C ILE A 74 -4.81 -1.08 -11.70
N PHE A 75 -3.69 -1.79 -11.60
CA PHE A 75 -2.36 -1.18 -11.70
C PHE A 75 -2.12 -0.49 -13.05
N GLN A 76 -2.69 -0.99 -14.15
CA GLN A 76 -2.53 -0.37 -15.47
C GLN A 76 -3.24 0.99 -15.61
N LEU A 77 -4.22 1.29 -14.75
CA LEU A 77 -4.88 2.60 -14.72
C LEU A 77 -3.85 3.71 -14.40
N ASN A 78 -2.83 3.40 -13.60
CA ASN A 78 -1.68 4.27 -13.31
C ASN A 78 -2.04 5.64 -12.69
N ASP A 79 -3.25 5.77 -12.14
CA ASP A 79 -3.69 6.91 -11.35
C ASP A 79 -3.68 6.55 -9.85
N SER A 80 -2.98 7.34 -9.04
CA SER A 80 -2.71 7.03 -7.63
C SER A 80 -3.99 6.81 -6.81
N GLU A 81 -4.94 7.73 -6.87
CA GLU A 81 -6.17 7.63 -6.08
C GLU A 81 -7.06 6.49 -6.56
N THR A 82 -7.18 6.32 -7.88
CA THR A 82 -7.95 5.23 -8.48
C THR A 82 -7.37 3.87 -8.11
N VAL A 83 -6.05 3.72 -8.16
CA VAL A 83 -5.37 2.48 -7.78
C VAL A 83 -5.57 2.17 -6.31
N LYS A 84 -5.31 3.13 -5.42
CA LYS A 84 -5.49 2.92 -3.97
C LYS A 84 -6.92 2.52 -3.62
N ARG A 85 -7.89 3.30 -4.10
CA ARG A 85 -9.31 3.08 -3.85
C ARG A 85 -9.74 1.70 -4.33
N ASN A 86 -9.44 1.33 -5.57
CA ASN A 86 -9.93 0.09 -6.15
C ASN A 86 -9.16 -1.14 -5.66
N MET A 87 -7.87 -1.02 -5.34
CA MET A 87 -7.10 -2.11 -4.73
C MET A 87 -7.66 -2.47 -3.35
N ARG A 88 -7.93 -1.45 -2.52
CA ARG A 88 -8.60 -1.61 -1.23
C ARG A 88 -10.00 -2.21 -1.39
N LYS A 89 -10.75 -1.73 -2.39
CA LYS A 89 -12.10 -2.22 -2.71
C LYS A 89 -12.12 -3.72 -2.99
N ILE A 90 -11.23 -4.21 -3.86
CA ILE A 90 -11.15 -5.65 -4.14
C ILE A 90 -10.48 -6.46 -3.04
N GLY A 91 -9.88 -5.77 -2.05
CA GLY A 91 -9.24 -6.38 -0.90
C GLY A 91 -7.96 -7.14 -1.24
N HIS A 92 -7.30 -6.81 -2.35
CA HIS A 92 -6.09 -7.52 -2.78
C HIS A 92 -4.86 -6.93 -2.09
N LEU A 93 -4.20 -7.74 -1.26
CA LEU A 93 -2.95 -7.39 -0.59
C LEU A 93 -1.77 -7.75 -1.49
N LEU A 94 -0.72 -6.93 -1.42
CA LEU A 94 0.50 -7.15 -2.20
C LEU A 94 1.21 -8.41 -1.70
N ASP A 95 1.65 -9.28 -2.59
CA ASP A 95 2.24 -10.57 -2.18
C ASP A 95 3.74 -10.72 -2.52
N SER A 96 4.31 -9.72 -3.19
CA SER A 96 5.68 -9.76 -3.71
C SER A 96 6.39 -8.41 -3.65
N ALA A 97 7.72 -8.46 -3.73
CA ALA A 97 8.58 -7.28 -3.80
C ALA A 97 8.31 -6.45 -5.07
N GLU A 98 8.00 -7.11 -6.18
CA GLU A 98 7.66 -6.51 -7.48
C GLU A 98 6.38 -5.68 -7.38
N GLU A 99 5.38 -6.17 -6.66
CA GLU A 99 4.14 -5.43 -6.41
C GLU A 99 4.34 -4.25 -5.48
N VAL A 100 5.19 -4.37 -4.47
CA VAL A 100 5.57 -3.23 -3.64
C VAL A 100 6.25 -2.16 -4.49
N LYS A 101 7.19 -2.52 -5.37
CA LYS A 101 7.83 -1.56 -6.30
C LYS A 101 6.79 -0.88 -7.20
N ARG A 102 5.86 -1.67 -7.76
CA ARG A 102 4.79 -1.16 -8.64
C ARG A 102 3.86 -0.21 -7.89
N TRP A 103 3.43 -0.59 -6.68
CA TRP A 103 2.64 0.26 -5.79
C TRP A 103 3.35 1.59 -5.55
N LEU A 104 4.60 1.57 -5.09
CA LEU A 104 5.40 2.78 -4.83
C LEU A 104 5.61 3.63 -6.09
N SER A 105 5.75 3.00 -7.27
CA SER A 105 5.89 3.76 -8.52
C SER A 105 4.65 4.55 -8.91
N ILE A 106 3.47 4.09 -8.49
CA ILE A 106 2.17 4.70 -8.81
C ILE A 106 1.72 5.65 -7.70
N THR A 107 1.79 5.19 -6.45
CA THR A 107 1.24 5.90 -5.29
C THR A 107 2.28 6.73 -4.55
N GLN A 108 3.56 6.63 -4.94
CA GLN A 108 4.70 7.23 -4.25
C GLN A 108 4.71 6.78 -2.78
N TYR A 109 4.67 7.71 -1.84
CA TYR A 109 4.61 7.43 -0.40
C TYR A 109 3.19 7.56 0.19
N SER A 110 2.18 7.64 -0.67
CA SER A 110 0.79 7.61 -0.21
C SER A 110 0.33 6.17 0.04
N ASP A 111 -0.42 5.99 1.13
CA ASP A 111 -1.03 4.72 1.55
C ASP A 111 -0.05 3.56 1.77
N LEU A 112 1.09 3.86 2.41
CA LEU A 112 2.07 2.85 2.84
C LEU A 112 1.54 1.90 3.92
N GLU A 113 0.42 2.23 4.57
CA GLU A 113 -0.29 1.32 5.48
C GLU A 113 -0.75 0.04 4.76
N TRP A 114 -1.13 0.13 3.48
CA TRP A 114 -1.48 -1.03 2.67
C TRP A 114 -0.30 -1.97 2.46
N VAL A 115 0.90 -1.41 2.27
CA VAL A 115 2.16 -2.18 2.16
C VAL A 115 2.49 -2.88 3.48
N ALA A 116 2.39 -2.17 4.61
CA ALA A 116 2.62 -2.77 5.93
C ALA A 116 1.63 -3.92 6.23
N LEU A 117 0.34 -3.73 5.90
CA LEU A 117 -0.67 -4.78 6.04
C LEU A 117 -0.33 -6.00 5.16
N SER A 118 0.13 -5.76 3.94
CA SER A 118 0.52 -6.79 2.99
C SER A 118 1.72 -7.61 3.47
N ILE A 119 2.79 -6.96 3.95
CA ILE A 119 3.96 -7.64 4.54
C ILE A 119 3.56 -8.53 5.72
N LYS A 120 2.71 -8.00 6.61
CA LYS A 120 2.20 -8.74 7.76
C LYS A 120 1.40 -9.98 7.34
N GLU A 121 0.60 -9.87 6.28
CA GLU A 121 -0.18 -10.99 5.77
C GLU A 121 0.72 -12.05 5.13
N VAL A 122 1.70 -11.64 4.32
CA VAL A 122 2.66 -12.56 3.70
C VAL A 122 3.48 -13.31 4.75
N LEU A 123 3.88 -12.63 5.83
CA LEU A 123 4.57 -13.24 6.97
C LEU A 123 3.75 -14.34 7.66
N ASN A 124 2.44 -14.14 7.81
CA ASN A 124 1.54 -15.06 8.52
C ASN A 124 1.01 -16.20 7.63
N GLY A 125 1.16 -16.07 6.31
CA GLY A 125 0.69 -17.08 5.36
C GLY A 125 1.59 -18.32 5.28
N TYR A 126 1.17 -19.28 4.46
CA TYR A 126 1.86 -20.57 4.30
C TYR A 126 3.35 -20.40 3.92
N ILE A 127 4.19 -21.25 4.52
CA ILE A 127 5.65 -21.24 4.44
C ILE A 127 6.08 -21.56 3.00
N ASP A 128 6.35 -20.53 2.20
CA ASP A 128 7.25 -20.66 1.05
C ASP A 128 8.68 -20.60 1.57
N TYR A 129 9.53 -21.53 1.14
CA TYR A 129 10.95 -21.63 1.50
C TYR A 129 11.76 -20.36 1.20
N ARG A 130 11.20 -19.43 0.40
CA ARG A 130 11.84 -18.16 0.02
C ARG A 130 11.57 -16.97 0.94
N ASP A 131 10.73 -17.11 1.98
CA ASP A 131 10.38 -16.01 2.90
C ASP A 131 10.08 -14.68 2.17
N PRO A 132 9.10 -14.63 1.23
CA PRO A 132 8.88 -13.47 0.35
C PRO A 132 8.68 -12.14 1.09
N TYR A 133 8.16 -12.18 2.33
CA TYR A 133 8.05 -11.00 3.19
C TYR A 133 9.39 -10.31 3.47
N LYS A 134 10.54 -11.03 3.44
CA LYS A 134 11.87 -10.45 3.71
C LYS A 134 12.27 -9.45 2.64
N GLU A 135 12.07 -9.78 1.37
CA GLU A 135 12.37 -8.86 0.27
C GLU A 135 11.41 -7.66 0.26
N MET A 136 10.13 -7.90 0.54
CA MET A 136 9.15 -6.81 0.71
C MET A 136 9.53 -5.88 1.87
N LEU A 137 9.89 -6.45 3.03
CA LEU A 137 10.31 -5.70 4.21
C LEU A 137 11.59 -4.91 3.92
N LYS A 138 12.58 -5.51 3.27
CA LYS A 138 13.83 -4.84 2.88
C LYS A 138 13.57 -3.63 1.99
N LEU A 139 12.69 -3.75 1.00
CA LEU A 139 12.27 -2.60 0.17
C LEU A 139 11.60 -1.53 1.01
N PHE A 140 10.70 -1.93 1.91
CA PHE A 140 9.96 -1.01 2.76
C PHE A 140 10.90 -0.25 3.70
N LEU A 141 11.79 -0.93 4.43
CA LEU A 141 12.82 -0.32 5.27
C LEU A 141 13.84 0.51 4.46
N GLY A 142 13.95 0.29 3.16
CA GLY A 142 14.76 1.12 2.26
C GLY A 142 14.21 2.54 2.06
N ILE A 143 12.94 2.80 2.35
CA ILE A 143 12.32 4.11 2.18
C ILE A 143 12.86 5.10 3.21
N LYS A 144 13.28 6.28 2.75
CA LYS A 144 13.85 7.37 3.55
C LYS A 144 12.93 8.59 3.49
N ALA A 145 11.78 8.47 4.15
CA ALA A 145 10.73 9.48 4.16
C ALA A 145 9.96 9.44 5.49
N PRO A 146 9.32 10.53 5.93
CA PRO A 146 8.54 10.52 7.16
C PRO A 146 7.26 9.67 7.07
N GLU A 147 6.66 9.54 5.88
CA GLU A 147 5.38 8.86 5.65
C GLU A 147 5.40 7.37 6.03
N ILE A 148 6.57 6.72 5.99
CA ILE A 148 6.72 5.32 6.37
C ILE A 148 6.72 5.10 7.88
N ALA A 149 7.01 6.12 8.68
CA ALA A 149 7.25 5.95 10.11
C ALA A 149 6.02 5.38 10.84
N LYS A 150 4.82 5.89 10.56
CA LYS A 150 3.57 5.36 11.12
C LYS A 150 3.26 3.94 10.61
N PRO A 151 3.27 3.65 9.29
CA PRO A 151 3.15 2.29 8.76
C PRO A 151 4.09 1.27 9.42
N LEU A 152 5.33 1.65 9.73
CA LEU A 152 6.29 0.78 10.42
C LEU A 152 5.86 0.41 11.85
N LEU A 153 5.04 1.22 12.53
CA LEU A 153 4.51 0.86 13.85
C LEU A 153 3.63 -0.40 13.79
N TYR A 154 2.91 -0.63 12.69
CA TYR A 154 2.12 -1.85 12.50
C TYR A 154 3.00 -3.09 12.37
N LEU A 155 4.19 -2.95 11.78
CA LEU A 155 5.18 -4.02 11.66
C LEU A 155 5.98 -4.19 12.96
N TYR A 156 6.33 -3.10 13.64
CA TYR A 156 6.99 -3.12 14.96
C TYR A 156 6.14 -3.84 16.01
N ALA A 157 4.82 -3.76 15.90
CA ALA A 157 3.89 -4.50 16.75
C ALA A 157 3.92 -6.03 16.54
N VAL A 158 4.63 -6.53 15.52
CA VAL A 158 4.80 -7.96 15.23
C VAL A 158 6.17 -8.40 15.76
N PRO A 159 6.24 -9.32 16.76
CA PRO A 159 7.50 -9.68 17.42
C PRO A 159 8.62 -10.10 16.48
N LYS A 160 8.29 -10.84 15.40
CA LYS A 160 9.26 -11.32 14.41
C LYS A 160 9.86 -10.21 13.52
N LEU A 161 9.25 -9.03 13.46
CA LEU A 161 9.71 -7.89 12.66
C LEU A 161 10.19 -6.72 13.52
N ALA A 162 10.05 -6.83 14.85
CA ALA A 162 10.25 -5.72 15.78
C ALA A 162 11.72 -5.23 15.78
N ALA A 163 12.69 -6.11 15.63
CA ALA A 163 14.11 -5.73 15.65
C ALA A 163 14.49 -4.90 14.42
N GLU A 164 14.15 -5.38 13.23
CA GLU A 164 14.46 -4.74 11.95
C GLU A 164 13.72 -3.40 11.80
N THR A 165 12.44 -3.36 12.18
CA THR A 165 11.65 -2.12 12.16
C THR A 165 12.16 -1.10 13.18
N LYS A 166 12.58 -1.55 14.37
CA LYS A 166 13.19 -0.68 15.37
C LYS A 166 14.51 -0.08 14.87
N SER A 167 15.38 -0.87 14.26
CA SER A 167 16.66 -0.36 13.71
C SER A 167 16.43 0.78 12.72
N TRP A 168 15.41 0.69 11.86
CA TRP A 168 15.07 1.78 10.95
C TRP A 168 14.79 3.10 11.67
N PHE A 169 13.99 3.11 12.74
CA PHE A 169 13.71 4.34 13.49
C PHE A 169 14.97 4.97 14.09
N LEU A 170 15.93 4.14 14.51
CA LEU A 170 17.17 4.58 15.12
C LEU A 170 18.18 5.11 14.11
N GLU A 171 18.22 4.50 12.93
CA GLU A 171 19.09 4.91 11.83
C GLU A 171 18.55 6.13 11.07
N ASN A 172 17.24 6.40 11.17
CA ASN A 172 16.56 7.48 10.44
C ASN A 172 15.80 8.42 11.39
N PRO A 173 16.47 9.00 12.40
CA PRO A 173 15.82 9.67 13.52
C PRO A 173 15.00 10.90 13.09
N TYR A 174 15.45 11.67 12.09
CA TYR A 174 14.71 12.84 11.61
C TYR A 174 13.39 12.47 10.94
N PHE A 175 13.42 11.53 9.99
CA PHE A 175 12.21 11.01 9.34
C PHE A 175 11.28 10.31 10.33
N ALA A 176 11.85 9.55 11.27
CA ALA A 176 11.08 8.91 12.33
C ALA A 176 10.35 9.95 13.19
N ILE A 177 11.02 11.01 13.64
CA ILE A 177 10.40 12.04 14.48
C ILE A 177 9.28 12.76 13.73
N GLU A 178 9.57 13.21 12.50
CA GLU A 178 8.60 13.91 11.65
C GLU A 178 7.33 13.08 11.41
N GLY A 179 7.47 11.79 11.11
CA GLY A 179 6.32 10.91 10.89
C GLY A 179 5.61 10.43 12.17
N LEU A 180 6.32 10.28 13.29
CA LEU A 180 5.76 9.73 14.53
C LEU A 180 5.12 10.78 15.45
N VAL A 181 5.59 12.02 15.43
CA VAL A 181 5.04 13.10 16.26
C VAL A 181 3.53 13.30 16.02
N PRO A 182 3.03 13.31 14.77
CA PRO A 182 1.60 13.28 14.49
C PRO A 182 0.91 11.98 14.94
N ALA A 183 1.59 10.83 14.83
CA ALA A 183 1.02 9.52 15.16
C ALA A 183 0.74 9.31 16.66
N VAL A 184 1.30 10.13 17.55
CA VAL A 184 0.95 10.14 18.99
C VAL A 184 -0.53 10.50 19.24
N LEU A 185 -1.16 11.14 18.26
CA LEU A 185 -2.55 11.56 18.28
C LEU A 185 -3.48 10.64 17.49
N ASP A 186 -2.97 9.50 17.03
CA ASP A 186 -3.74 8.54 16.26
C ASP A 186 -4.95 8.03 17.07
N GLY A 187 -6.04 7.72 16.37
CA GLY A 187 -7.23 7.15 17.00
C GLY A 187 -6.98 5.75 17.56
N ASP A 188 -6.04 5.00 16.99
CA ASP A 188 -5.57 3.73 17.51
C ASP A 188 -4.60 3.96 18.68
N LYS A 189 -5.09 3.63 19.88
CA LYS A 189 -4.32 3.75 21.13
C LYS A 189 -3.01 2.96 21.08
N LYS A 190 -2.99 1.78 20.43
CA LYS A 190 -1.78 0.96 20.34
C LYS A 190 -0.73 1.63 19.46
N ILE A 191 -1.13 2.19 18.32
CA ILE A 191 -0.24 2.94 17.44
C ILE A 191 0.29 4.18 18.16
N SER A 192 -0.58 4.90 18.86
CA SER A 192 -0.18 6.06 19.67
C SER A 192 0.85 5.70 20.75
N GLU A 193 0.68 4.57 21.44
CA GLU A 193 1.61 4.09 22.48
C GLU A 193 2.97 3.68 21.90
N LEU A 194 2.97 2.95 20.77
CA LEU A 194 4.21 2.58 20.08
C LEU A 194 4.97 3.80 19.54
N ALA A 195 4.25 4.81 19.04
CA ALA A 195 4.87 6.06 18.62
C ALA A 195 5.60 6.75 19.79
N ILE A 196 4.97 6.79 20.97
CA ILE A 196 5.57 7.38 22.18
C ILE A 196 6.81 6.60 22.62
N ASP A 197 6.75 5.27 22.65
CA ASP A 197 7.90 4.42 23.03
C ASP A 197 9.13 4.72 22.17
N ILE A 198 8.95 4.77 20.84
CA ILE A 198 10.05 5.09 19.92
C ILE A 198 10.54 6.53 20.11
N LEU A 199 9.63 7.51 20.24
CA LEU A 199 10.00 8.91 20.44
C LEU A 199 10.76 9.13 21.76
N GLN A 200 10.38 8.45 22.85
CA GLN A 200 11.11 8.48 24.12
C GLN A 200 12.51 7.86 23.96
N SER A 201 12.61 6.77 23.19
CA SER A 201 13.90 6.15 22.87
C SER A 201 14.82 7.06 22.06
N LEU A 202 14.27 7.90 21.16
CA LEU A 202 15.01 8.91 20.41
C LEU A 202 15.35 10.13 21.27
N PHE A 203 14.45 10.54 22.17
CA PHE A 203 14.70 11.60 23.14
C PHE A 203 15.92 11.28 24.01
N ALA A 204 15.97 10.07 24.57
CA ALA A 204 17.09 9.58 25.38
C ALA A 204 18.42 9.50 24.62
N ARG A 205 18.37 9.44 23.28
CA ARG A 205 19.55 9.47 22.39
C ARG A 205 19.98 10.88 21.97
N GLY A 206 19.38 11.93 22.53
CA GLY A 206 19.76 13.32 22.28
C GLY A 206 18.92 14.05 21.22
N TYR A 207 17.87 13.44 20.68
CA TYR A 207 17.01 14.07 19.67
C TYR A 207 15.85 14.91 20.26
N GLY A 208 15.89 15.21 21.57
CA GLY A 208 14.80 15.91 22.26
C GLY A 208 14.43 17.27 21.65
N ASN A 209 15.43 18.07 21.24
CA ASN A 209 15.19 19.37 20.60
C ASN A 209 14.43 19.25 19.27
N VAL A 210 14.70 18.19 18.50
CA VAL A 210 14.03 17.93 17.22
C VAL A 210 12.55 17.57 17.46
N ILE A 211 12.28 16.73 18.46
CA ILE A 211 10.91 16.32 18.85
C ILE A 211 10.09 17.54 19.31
N VAL A 212 10.68 18.41 20.12
CA VAL A 212 10.01 19.63 20.61
C VAL A 212 9.67 20.56 19.45
N ARG A 213 10.63 20.79 18.54
CA ARG A 213 10.41 21.61 17.35
C ARG A 213 9.29 21.02 16.47
N GLU A 214 9.27 19.71 16.27
CA GLU A 214 8.25 19.08 15.42
C GLU A 214 6.85 19.13 16.05
N LYS A 215 6.77 19.03 17.38
CA LYS A 215 5.52 19.22 18.12
C LYS A 215 4.93 20.63 17.90
N GLU A 216 5.76 21.63 17.66
CA GLU A 216 5.33 22.99 17.33
C GLU A 216 4.80 23.15 15.90
N ASN A 217 4.96 22.16 15.03
CA ASN A 217 4.36 22.16 13.68
C ASN A 217 2.93 21.59 13.68
N ILE A 218 2.56 20.80 14.69
CA ILE A 218 1.20 20.25 14.82
C ILE A 218 0.18 21.38 15.10
N PRO A 219 -1.03 21.40 14.48
CA PRO A 219 -2.05 22.41 14.78
C PRO A 219 -2.41 22.52 16.28
N GLN A 220 -2.65 23.73 16.80
CA GLN A 220 -2.85 23.98 18.23
C GLN A 220 -3.95 23.13 18.89
N ARG A 221 -5.04 22.79 18.16
CA ARG A 221 -6.12 21.92 18.66
C ARG A 221 -5.61 20.52 19.03
N SER A 222 -4.63 20.03 18.29
CA SER A 222 -3.98 18.73 18.45
C SER A 222 -2.88 18.75 19.53
N ARG A 223 -2.21 19.91 19.75
CA ARG A 223 -1.18 20.08 20.80
C ARG A 223 -1.67 19.87 22.23
N LYS A 224 -2.93 20.19 22.55
CA LYS A 224 -3.49 20.01 23.91
C LYS A 224 -3.45 18.55 24.39
N ARG A 225 -3.57 17.59 23.47
CA ARG A 225 -3.50 16.14 23.76
C ARG A 225 -2.07 15.63 23.98
N LEU A 226 -1.05 16.36 23.52
CA LEU A 226 0.38 16.04 23.66
C LEU A 226 1.03 16.59 24.94
N LYS A 227 0.37 17.49 25.67
CA LYS A 227 0.90 18.08 26.92
C LYS A 227 0.85 17.11 28.11
N THR A 228 0.11 16.01 28.01
CA THR A 228 -0.07 15.06 29.12
C THR A 228 0.89 13.87 29.06
N LYS A 229 1.75 13.79 28.03
CA LYS A 229 2.55 12.58 27.71
C LYS A 229 4.08 12.82 27.68
N TYR A 230 4.53 14.05 27.88
CA TYR A 230 5.94 14.45 27.98
C TYR A 230 6.08 15.54 29.04
#